data_AF-A0A972GSM3-F1
#
_entry.id   AF-A0A972GSM3-F1
#
_cell.length_a   1.000
_cell.length_b   1.000
_cell.length_c   1.000
_cell.angle_alpha   90.00
_cell.angle_beta   90.00
_cell.angle_gamma   90.00
#
_symmetry.space_group_name_H-M   'P 1'
#
loop_
_entity.id
_entity.type
_entity.pdbx_description
1 polymer ?
#
loop_
_entity_poly.entity_id
_entity_poly.type
_entity_poly.pdbx_seq_one_letter_code
_entity_poly.pdbx_strand_id
1 'polypeptide(L)'
;MAKVIPGRYTARMEGDFVVFLIGMRVNRLWAVHKWLPVFLAMGPMLRELYTNRKLGFRGTEFMLGWRSVHLLQYWDSYEQLEAYARGGQHLIAWRNFNRKVGTDGTVGIYHETFKIRADEYECVYGNMPVFGLAKVSEHIPAVGKMETSRRRMGGENEPAVPTPVNPQ
;
A
#
# COMPACT_ATOMS: atom_id res chain seq x y z
N MET A 1 9.84 9.85 -14.41
CA MET A 1 10.40 9.17 -13.22
C MET A 1 10.11 10.01 -11.99
N ALA A 2 9.77 9.40 -10.86
CA ALA A 2 9.53 10.15 -9.62
C ALA A 2 10.84 10.79 -9.13
N LYS A 3 10.78 12.03 -8.64
CA LYS A 3 11.95 12.76 -8.15
C LYS A 3 12.47 12.11 -6.87
N VAL A 4 13.74 11.74 -6.85
CA VAL A 4 14.42 11.26 -5.64
C VAL A 4 14.61 12.42 -4.66
N ILE A 5 14.34 12.17 -3.38
CA ILE A 5 14.62 13.12 -2.29
C ILE A 5 15.86 12.62 -1.53
N PRO A 6 17.02 13.29 -1.68
CA PRO A 6 18.24 12.94 -0.95
C PRO A 6 18.08 13.13 0.55
N GLY A 7 18.66 12.23 1.35
CA GLY A 7 18.60 12.28 2.81
C GLY A 7 17.66 11.23 3.40
N ARG A 8 17.38 11.36 4.71
CA ARG A 8 16.64 10.40 5.53
C ARG A 8 15.37 11.05 6.08
N TYR A 9 14.25 10.41 5.78
CA TYR A 9 12.91 10.89 6.09
C TYR A 9 12.05 9.78 6.70
N THR A 10 10.95 10.17 7.32
CA THR A 10 9.89 9.28 7.84
C THR A 10 8.54 9.82 7.41
N ALA A 11 7.50 9.01 7.63
CA ALA A 11 6.12 9.43 7.54
C ALA A 11 5.58 9.81 8.93
N ARG A 12 4.70 10.81 8.99
CA ARG A 12 3.79 11.05 10.13
C ARG A 12 2.36 10.98 9.63
N MET A 13 1.64 9.96 10.09
CA MET A 13 0.21 9.76 9.93
C MET A 13 -0.50 10.10 11.25
N GLU A 14 -1.57 10.86 11.16
CA GLU A 14 -2.44 11.14 12.30
C GLU A 14 -3.52 10.07 12.43
N GLY A 15 -3.71 9.56 13.65
CA GLY A 15 -4.76 8.60 13.96
C GLY A 15 -4.52 7.18 13.48
N ASP A 16 -5.53 6.34 13.70
CA ASP A 16 -5.58 4.96 13.23
C ASP A 16 -5.74 4.92 11.70
N PHE A 17 -5.21 3.87 11.07
CA PHE A 17 -5.39 3.64 9.64
C PHE A 17 -5.32 2.14 9.33
N VAL A 18 -5.62 1.79 8.08
CA VAL A 18 -5.52 0.42 7.58
C VAL A 18 -4.51 0.33 6.45
N VAL A 19 -3.66 -0.67 6.54
CA VAL A 19 -2.80 -1.13 5.44
C VAL A 19 -3.45 -2.35 4.82
N PHE A 20 -3.70 -2.28 3.51
CA PHE A 20 -4.32 -3.36 2.75
C PHE A 20 -3.41 -3.77 1.60
N LEU A 21 -2.83 -4.97 1.70
CA LEU A 21 -2.05 -5.56 0.63
C LEU A 21 -2.96 -6.44 -0.19
N ILE A 22 -3.07 -6.19 -1.50
CA ILE A 22 -3.85 -7.03 -2.42
C ILE A 22 -3.01 -7.34 -3.64
N GLY A 23 -3.12 -8.55 -4.17
CA GLY A 23 -2.40 -8.89 -5.39
C GLY A 23 -2.95 -10.07 -6.14
N MET A 24 -2.39 -10.25 -7.33
CA MET A 24 -2.63 -11.38 -8.20
C MET A 24 -1.33 -12.06 -8.59
N ARG A 25 -1.41 -13.37 -8.85
CA ARG A 25 -0.32 -14.18 -9.37
C ARG A 25 -0.79 -15.01 -10.56
N VAL A 26 -0.05 -14.96 -11.66
CA VAL A 26 -0.34 -15.77 -12.85
C VAL A 26 0.32 -17.14 -12.69
N ASN A 27 -0.48 -18.21 -12.56
CA ASN A 27 0.01 -19.58 -12.40
C ASN A 27 0.14 -20.33 -13.73
N ARG A 28 -0.70 -20.01 -14.73
CA ARG A 28 -0.58 -20.52 -16.10
C ARG A 28 -0.44 -19.37 -17.09
N LEU A 29 0.78 -19.14 -17.60
CA LEU A 29 1.11 -17.98 -18.45
C LEU A 29 0.33 -17.99 -19.79
N TRP A 30 0.13 -19.16 -20.38
CA TRP A 30 -0.58 -19.33 -21.64
C TRP A 30 -2.10 -19.08 -21.54
N ALA A 31 -2.66 -19.05 -20.34
CA ALA A 31 -4.08 -18.80 -20.12
C ALA A 31 -4.42 -17.30 -20.10
N VAL A 32 -3.97 -16.56 -21.13
CA VAL A 32 -4.11 -15.09 -21.24
C VAL A 32 -5.56 -14.64 -21.12
N HIS A 33 -6.49 -15.39 -21.72
CA HIS A 33 -7.92 -15.14 -21.66
C HIS A 33 -8.51 -15.22 -20.24
N LYS A 34 -7.80 -15.84 -19.28
CA LYS A 34 -8.20 -15.88 -17.86
C LYS A 34 -7.50 -14.81 -17.04
N TRP A 35 -6.19 -14.64 -17.16
CA TRP A 35 -5.45 -13.73 -16.28
C TRP A 35 -5.49 -12.26 -16.71
N LEU A 36 -5.56 -11.97 -18.02
CA LEU A 36 -5.59 -10.60 -18.51
C LEU A 36 -6.84 -9.83 -18.04
N PRO A 37 -8.07 -10.39 -18.06
CA PRO A 37 -9.24 -9.70 -17.53
C PRO A 37 -9.15 -9.39 -16.03
N VAL A 38 -8.51 -10.26 -15.23
CA VAL A 38 -8.31 -10.05 -13.79
C VAL A 38 -7.36 -8.87 -13.57
N PHE A 39 -6.26 -8.83 -14.33
CA PHE A 39 -5.32 -7.71 -14.29
C PHE A 39 -5.98 -6.37 -14.68
N LEU A 40 -6.76 -6.37 -15.77
CA LEU A 40 -7.42 -5.16 -16.27
C LEU A 40 -8.54 -4.65 -15.35
N ALA A 41 -9.11 -5.49 -14.48
CA ALA A 41 -10.13 -5.08 -13.53
C ALA A 41 -9.61 -4.07 -12.49
N MET A 42 -8.30 -4.04 -12.23
CA MET A 42 -7.71 -3.16 -11.20
C MET A 42 -7.78 -1.68 -11.57
N GLY A 43 -7.63 -1.33 -12.85
CA GLY A 43 -7.64 0.07 -13.31
C GLY A 43 -8.92 0.82 -12.96
N PRO A 44 -10.11 0.31 -13.35
CA PRO A 44 -11.40 0.91 -12.98
C PRO A 44 -11.63 1.00 -11.47
N MET A 45 -11.25 -0.02 -10.70
CA MET A 45 -11.35 0.00 -9.23
C MET A 45 -10.52 1.14 -8.64
N LEU A 46 -9.24 1.26 -9.01
CA LEU A 46 -8.39 2.35 -8.55
C LEU A 46 -8.92 3.73 -8.98
N ARG A 47 -9.43 3.85 -10.21
CA ARG A 47 -10.02 5.11 -10.68
C ARG A 47 -11.20 5.52 -9.81
N GLU A 48 -12.10 4.60 -9.48
CA GLU A 48 -13.23 4.85 -8.57
C GLU A 48 -12.75 5.34 -7.20
N LEU A 49 -11.76 4.65 -6.62
CA LEU A 49 -11.19 4.98 -5.31
C LEU A 49 -10.53 6.37 -5.29
N TYR A 50 -9.76 6.72 -6.33
CA TYR A 50 -9.16 8.05 -6.45
C TYR A 50 -10.19 9.15 -6.72
N THR A 51 -11.30 8.85 -7.38
CA THR A 51 -12.36 9.83 -7.70
C THR A 51 -13.24 10.11 -6.48
N ASN A 52 -13.54 9.10 -5.67
CA ASN A 52 -14.44 9.21 -4.52
C ASN A 52 -13.68 9.10 -3.19
N ARG A 53 -13.08 10.20 -2.75
CA ARG A 53 -12.35 10.28 -1.47
C ARG A 53 -13.18 9.88 -0.25
N LYS A 54 -14.51 10.04 -0.29
CA LYS A 54 -15.43 9.62 0.78
C LYS A 54 -15.42 8.11 1.07
N LEU A 55 -14.89 7.31 0.14
CA LEU A 55 -14.73 5.86 0.32
C LEU A 55 -13.59 5.51 1.29
N GLY A 56 -12.83 6.47 1.80
CA GLY A 56 -11.79 6.24 2.79
C GLY A 56 -10.45 5.80 2.22
N PHE A 57 -10.30 5.80 0.89
CA PHE A 57 -9.03 5.45 0.25
C PHE A 57 -8.07 6.63 0.22
N ARG A 58 -6.88 6.44 0.81
CA ARG A 58 -5.84 7.47 0.86
C ARG A 58 -4.90 7.41 -0.33
N GLY A 59 -4.50 6.20 -0.72
CA GLY A 59 -3.60 5.98 -1.84
C GLY A 59 -3.10 4.54 -1.94
N THR A 60 -2.38 4.25 -3.02
CA THR A 60 -1.76 2.95 -3.28
C THR A 60 -0.33 3.09 -3.81
N GLU A 61 0.48 2.07 -3.56
CA GLU A 61 1.70 1.78 -4.28
C GLU A 61 1.57 0.50 -5.09
N PHE A 62 2.12 0.55 -6.31
CA PHE A 62 2.08 -0.55 -7.26
C PHE A 62 3.46 -1.20 -7.33
N MET A 63 3.52 -2.51 -7.11
CA MET A 63 4.75 -3.28 -7.13
C MET A 63 4.60 -4.46 -8.09
N LEU A 64 5.55 -4.56 -9.03
CA LEU A 64 5.61 -5.66 -9.99
C LEU A 64 6.63 -6.68 -9.53
N GLY A 65 6.23 -7.95 -9.51
CA GLY A 65 7.10 -9.10 -9.30
C GLY A 65 7.07 -10.04 -10.49
N TRP A 66 7.91 -11.08 -10.45
CA TRP A 66 7.84 -12.14 -11.45
C TRP A 66 6.49 -12.86 -11.37
N ARG A 67 5.67 -12.69 -12.42
CA ARG A 67 4.31 -13.25 -12.55
C ARG A 67 3.33 -12.73 -11.49
N SER A 68 3.65 -11.66 -10.78
CA SER A 68 2.82 -11.13 -9.71
C SER A 68 2.71 -9.62 -9.77
N VAL A 69 1.56 -9.15 -9.31
CA VAL A 69 1.24 -7.73 -9.21
C VAL A 69 0.70 -7.51 -7.81
N HIS A 70 1.24 -6.53 -7.11
CA HIS A 70 0.93 -6.24 -5.73
C HIS A 70 0.56 -4.76 -5.60
N LEU A 71 -0.48 -4.49 -4.83
CA LEU A 71 -0.91 -3.15 -4.48
C LEU A 71 -0.90 -3.01 -2.96
N LEU A 72 -0.12 -2.06 -2.47
CA LEU A 72 -0.10 -1.66 -1.07
C LEU A 72 -1.00 -0.44 -0.92
N GLN A 73 -2.17 -0.61 -0.32
CA GLN A 73 -3.17 0.44 -0.18
C GLN A 73 -3.24 0.94 1.26
N TYR A 74 -3.57 2.21 1.41
CA TYR A 74 -3.80 2.87 2.69
C TYR A 74 -5.23 3.38 2.76
N TRP A 75 -5.89 3.10 3.88
CA TRP A 75 -7.29 3.40 4.12
C TRP A 75 -7.49 4.08 5.46
N ASP A 76 -8.51 4.94 5.54
CA ASP A 76 -8.95 5.62 6.75
C ASP A 76 -9.43 4.63 7.81
N SER A 77 -10.21 3.61 7.44
CA SER A 77 -10.70 2.60 8.36
C SER A 77 -10.97 1.25 7.70
N TYR A 78 -11.11 0.22 8.53
CA TYR A 78 -11.48 -1.11 8.07
C TYR A 78 -12.91 -1.13 7.53
N GLU A 79 -13.82 -0.40 8.17
CA GLU A 79 -15.23 -0.35 7.84
C GLU A 79 -15.44 0.25 6.45
N GLN A 80 -14.65 1.27 6.08
CA GLN A 80 -14.67 1.86 4.74
C GLN A 80 -14.09 0.91 3.67
N LEU A 81 -12.97 0.23 3.99
CA LEU A 81 -12.41 -0.81 3.12
C LEU A 81 -13.42 -1.95 2.89
N GLU A 82 -14.06 -2.45 3.94
CA GLU A 82 -15.06 -3.52 3.86
C GLU A 82 -16.28 -3.06 3.06
N ALA A 83 -16.80 -1.86 3.32
CA ALA A 83 -17.94 -1.31 2.59
C ALA A 83 -17.64 -1.21 1.08
N TYR A 84 -16.44 -0.78 0.70
CA TYR A 84 -16.01 -0.78 -0.69
C TYR A 84 -15.94 -2.19 -1.28
N ALA A 85 -15.33 -3.14 -0.56
CA ALA A 85 -15.18 -4.52 -1.01
C ALA A 85 -16.52 -5.22 -1.28
N ARG A 86 -17.58 -4.82 -0.57
CA ARG A 86 -18.95 -5.35 -0.73
C ARG A 86 -19.76 -4.70 -1.85
N GLY A 87 -19.23 -3.69 -2.54
CA GLY A 87 -19.95 -2.93 -3.55
C GLY A 87 -19.12 -2.54 -4.78
N GLY A 88 -19.63 -1.57 -5.53
CA GLY A 88 -18.91 -0.87 -6.61
C GLY A 88 -18.27 -1.78 -7.66
N GLN A 89 -17.12 -1.33 -8.18
CA GLN A 89 -16.33 -2.09 -9.16
C GLN A 89 -15.73 -3.36 -8.53
N HIS A 90 -15.47 -3.38 -7.22
CA HIS A 90 -14.88 -4.53 -6.55
C HIS A 90 -15.79 -5.77 -6.61
N LEU A 91 -17.08 -5.63 -6.27
CA LEU A 91 -18.02 -6.74 -6.32
C LEU A 91 -18.21 -7.29 -7.75
N ILE A 92 -18.18 -6.40 -8.75
CA ILE A 92 -18.25 -6.79 -10.17
C ILE A 92 -17.02 -7.60 -10.55
N ALA A 93 -15.82 -7.14 -10.19
CA ALA A 93 -14.57 -7.85 -10.42
C ALA A 93 -14.56 -9.22 -9.73
N TRP A 94 -15.02 -9.28 -8.47
CA TRP A 94 -15.09 -10.51 -7.69
C TRP A 94 -16.06 -11.54 -8.28
N ARG A 95 -17.26 -11.12 -8.70
CA ARG A 95 -18.21 -12.00 -9.41
C ARG A 95 -17.63 -12.55 -10.72
N ASN A 96 -16.95 -11.69 -11.48
CA ASN A 96 -16.30 -12.10 -12.73
C ASN A 96 -15.15 -13.08 -12.50
N PHE A 97 -14.34 -12.86 -11.47
CA PHE A 97 -13.26 -13.77 -11.09
C PHE A 97 -13.80 -15.15 -10.73
N ASN A 98 -14.81 -15.22 -9.85
CA ASN A 98 -15.41 -16.49 -9.44
C ASN A 98 -16.00 -17.27 -10.62
N ARG A 99 -16.64 -16.59 -11.57
CA ARG A 99 -17.23 -17.25 -12.75
C ARG A 99 -16.18 -17.74 -13.74
N LYS A 100 -15.09 -16.99 -13.96
CA LYS A 100 -14.11 -17.27 -15.02
C LYS A 100 -12.91 -18.11 -14.58
N VAL A 101 -12.54 -17.99 -13.30
CA VAL A 101 -11.36 -18.63 -12.71
C VAL A 101 -11.79 -19.52 -11.55
N GLY A 102 -12.56 -18.97 -10.61
CA GLY A 102 -12.99 -19.70 -9.41
C GLY A 102 -11.79 -20.30 -8.67
N THR A 103 -11.79 -21.61 -8.50
CA THR A 103 -10.74 -22.38 -7.81
C THR A 103 -9.89 -23.24 -8.75
N ASP A 104 -9.90 -22.97 -10.07
CA ASP A 104 -9.22 -23.82 -11.07
C ASP A 104 -7.69 -23.73 -11.09
N GLY A 105 -7.13 -22.81 -10.29
CA GLY A 105 -5.69 -22.61 -10.12
C GLY A 105 -4.98 -21.84 -11.23
N THR A 106 -5.68 -21.31 -12.23
CA THR A 106 -5.07 -20.58 -13.35
C THR A 106 -4.46 -19.24 -12.91
N VAL A 107 -5.15 -18.54 -11.99
CA VAL A 107 -4.76 -17.25 -11.44
C VAL A 107 -4.99 -17.30 -9.94
N GLY A 108 -3.98 -16.94 -9.16
CA GLY A 108 -4.11 -16.72 -7.73
C GLY A 108 -4.43 -15.25 -7.46
N ILE A 109 -5.22 -15.01 -6.41
CA ILE A 109 -5.36 -13.70 -5.80
C ILE A 109 -5.13 -13.85 -4.30
N TYR A 110 -4.73 -12.77 -3.65
CA TYR A 110 -4.62 -12.73 -2.20
C TYR A 110 -4.90 -11.32 -1.69
N HIS A 111 -5.27 -11.23 -0.43
CA HIS A 111 -5.28 -9.98 0.30
C HIS A 111 -4.83 -10.17 1.75
N GLU A 112 -4.31 -9.11 2.36
CA GLU A 112 -3.93 -9.05 3.77
C GLU A 112 -4.32 -7.67 4.30
N THR A 113 -5.01 -7.64 5.44
CA THR A 113 -5.52 -6.41 6.05
C THR A 113 -4.91 -6.23 7.43
N PHE A 114 -4.28 -5.09 7.66
CA PHE A 114 -3.65 -4.73 8.93
C PHE A 114 -4.28 -3.45 9.47
N LYS A 115 -4.86 -3.53 10.68
CA LYS A 115 -5.33 -2.35 11.42
C LYS A 115 -4.15 -1.81 12.22
N ILE A 116 -3.77 -0.57 11.95
CA ILE A 116 -2.66 0.10 12.60
C ILE A 116 -3.23 1.16 13.53
N ARG A 117 -2.91 1.07 14.82
CA ARG A 117 -3.29 2.10 15.79
C ARG A 117 -2.35 3.30 15.64
N ALA A 118 -2.85 4.47 16.03
CA ALA A 118 -2.04 5.67 16.17
C ALA A 118 -0.74 5.36 16.92
N ASP A 119 0.38 5.87 16.39
CA ASP A 119 1.73 5.70 16.94
C ASP A 119 2.26 4.24 17.03
N GLU A 120 1.54 3.25 16.51
CA GLU A 120 2.00 1.84 16.44
C GLU A 120 2.56 1.45 15.07
N TYR A 121 3.42 2.31 14.52
CA TYR A 121 4.10 2.06 13.26
C TYR A 121 5.42 2.83 13.18
N GLU A 122 6.35 2.31 12.39
CA GLU A 122 7.56 3.00 12.01
C GLU A 122 7.86 2.79 10.52
N CYS A 123 8.42 3.82 9.89
CA CYS A 123 8.97 3.69 8.55
C CYS A 123 10.18 4.62 8.42
N VAL A 124 10.98 4.39 7.39
CA VAL A 124 12.10 5.26 7.05
C VAL A 124 12.34 5.20 5.55
N TYR A 125 12.64 6.36 4.97
CA TYR A 125 12.91 6.52 3.55
C TYR A 125 14.27 7.19 3.42
N GLY A 126 15.23 6.52 2.77
CA GLY A 126 16.57 7.03 2.56
C GLY A 126 16.87 7.13 1.07
N ASN A 127 17.15 8.33 0.55
CA ASN A 127 17.49 8.56 -0.86
C ASN A 127 16.47 7.97 -1.84
N MET A 128 15.18 8.09 -1.53
CA MET A 128 14.07 7.55 -2.33
C MET A 128 13.09 8.66 -2.71
N PRO A 129 12.30 8.50 -3.78
CA PRO A 129 11.10 9.31 -3.98
C PRO A 129 10.11 9.15 -2.82
N VAL A 130 9.17 10.09 -2.68
CA VAL A 130 8.05 9.93 -1.72
C VAL A 130 7.27 8.66 -2.08
N PHE A 131 7.23 7.72 -1.15
CA PHE A 131 6.75 6.36 -1.38
C PHE A 131 5.99 5.85 -0.15
N GLY A 132 5.09 4.90 -0.37
CA GLY A 132 4.44 4.15 0.70
C GLY A 132 3.61 5.06 1.60
N LEU A 133 3.79 4.95 2.91
CA LEU A 133 3.01 5.70 3.89
C LEU A 133 3.25 7.21 3.74
N ALA A 134 4.48 7.64 3.42
CA ALA A 134 4.82 9.05 3.24
C ALA A 134 4.09 9.73 2.06
N LYS A 135 3.52 8.95 1.12
CA LYS A 135 2.72 9.49 0.01
C LYS A 135 1.29 9.85 0.44
N VAL A 136 0.82 9.30 1.55
CA VAL A 136 -0.54 9.46 2.06
C VAL A 136 -0.57 10.16 3.42
N SER A 137 0.57 10.69 3.86
CA SER A 137 0.80 11.31 5.16
C SER A 137 1.83 12.44 5.03
N GLU A 138 2.23 13.05 6.14
CA GLU A 138 3.33 14.01 6.13
C GLU A 138 4.67 13.30 5.92
N HIS A 139 5.53 13.84 5.04
CA HIS A 139 6.89 13.37 4.78
C HIS A 139 7.88 14.31 5.48
N ILE A 140 8.50 13.86 6.58
CA ILE A 140 9.29 14.71 7.48
C ILE A 140 10.71 14.18 7.67
N PRO A 141 11.70 15.03 8.00
CA PRO A 141 13.06 14.57 8.30
C PRO A 141 13.10 13.58 9.46
N ALA A 142 13.84 12.48 9.30
CA ALA A 142 14.02 11.46 10.33
C ALA A 142 15.19 11.83 11.27
N VAL A 143 15.00 12.89 12.06
CA VAL A 143 16.01 13.45 12.99
C VAL A 143 15.45 13.57 14.42
N GLY A 144 16.32 13.70 15.42
CA GLY A 144 15.91 13.85 16.83
C GLY A 144 15.07 12.66 17.33
N LYS A 145 13.83 12.93 17.74
CA LYS A 145 12.87 11.88 18.15
C LYS A 145 12.46 10.93 17.01
N MET A 146 12.74 11.30 15.75
CA MET A 146 12.43 10.48 14.58
C MET A 146 13.64 9.74 14.01
N GLU A 147 14.80 9.84 14.64
CA GLU A 147 16.07 9.34 14.12
C GLU A 147 16.15 7.80 14.06
N THR A 148 15.84 7.15 15.19
CA THR A 148 15.94 5.71 15.37
C THR A 148 14.56 5.04 15.28
N SER A 149 14.53 3.76 14.90
CA SER A 149 13.30 2.97 14.91
C SER A 149 12.67 2.92 16.31
N ARG A 150 13.48 2.69 17.36
CA ARG A 150 13.00 2.65 18.75
C ARG A 150 12.37 3.97 19.20
N ARG A 151 12.96 5.12 18.86
CA ARG A 151 12.39 6.44 19.19
C ARG A 151 11.08 6.71 18.45
N ARG A 152 10.95 6.28 17.20
CA ARG A 152 9.68 6.35 16.45
C ARG A 152 8.57 5.47 17.05
N MET A 153 8.93 4.34 17.63
CA MET A 153 8.02 3.43 18.34
C MET A 153 7.79 3.82 19.82
N GLY A 154 8.05 5.09 20.20
CA GLY A 154 7.78 5.61 21.55
C GLY A 154 8.78 5.19 22.64
N GLY A 155 9.88 4.51 22.28
CA GLY A 155 10.95 4.16 23.22
C GLY A 155 12.12 5.14 23.18
N GLU A 156 13.19 4.82 23.92
CA GLU A 156 14.43 5.59 23.91
C GLU A 156 15.62 4.70 23.59
N ASN A 157 16.54 5.21 22.77
CA ASN A 157 17.88 4.67 22.55
C ASN A 157 18.74 5.71 21.83
N GLU A 158 20.05 5.45 21.74
CA GLU A 158 20.96 6.19 20.86
C GLU A 158 21.07 5.52 19.48
N PRO A 159 21.38 6.29 18.41
CA PRO A 159 21.64 5.71 17.11
C PRO A 159 22.91 4.84 17.18
N ALA A 160 22.88 3.66 16.55
CA ALA A 160 24.02 2.75 16.54
C ALA A 160 25.23 3.31 15.77
N VAL A 161 24.99 4.25 14.85
CA VAL A 161 26.00 5.01 14.10
C VAL A 161 25.52 6.45 13.93
N PRO A 162 26.43 7.43 13.80
CA PRO A 162 26.03 8.82 13.55
C PRO A 162 25.12 8.94 12.32
N THR A 163 23.98 9.62 12.48
CA THR A 163 23.05 9.86 11.37
C THR A 163 23.62 10.95 10.45
N PRO A 164 23.74 10.71 9.13
CA PRO A 164 24.15 11.74 8.19
C PRO A 164 23.16 12.91 8.19
N VAL A 165 23.68 14.13 8.07
CA VAL A 165 22.84 15.33 7.93
C VAL A 165 22.17 15.32 6.57
N ASN A 166 20.87 15.63 6.53
CA ASN A 166 20.16 15.76 5.26
C ASN A 166 20.73 16.94 4.46
N PRO A 167 20.82 16.82 3.12
CA PRO A 167 21.19 17.95 2.26
C PRO A 167 20.22 19.13 2.46
N GLN A 168 20.76 20.35 2.34
CA GLN A 168 19.96 21.58 2.36
C GLN A 168 19.13 21.72 1.07
#